data_AF-A0A7C7JVS4-F1
#
_entry.id   AF-A0A7C7JVS4-F1
#
_cell.length_a   1.000
_cell.length_b   1.000
_cell.length_c   1.000
_cell.angle_alpha   90.00
_cell.angle_beta   90.00
_cell.angle_gamma   90.00
#
_symmetry.space_group_name_H-M   'P 1'
#
loop_
_entity.id
_entity.type
_entity.pdbx_description
1 polymer ?
#
loop_
_entity_poly.entity_id
_entity_poly.type
_entity_poly.pdbx_seq_one_letter_code
_entity_poly.pdbx_strand_id
1 'polypeptide(L)'
;MKKPPAYWNKAKRILSKRDPVLRKIINKFNKGYLTSRKDPFFSLCRTIIGQQISTKAADSIWLKFEMKCKKKIVPKTVLKLTSSSLKTVGLSRQKITYL
;
A
#
# COMPACT_ATOMS: atom_id res chain seq x y z
N MET A 1 -9.54 15.27 11.11
CA MET A 1 -8.09 15.05 10.89
C MET A 1 -7.68 13.77 11.61
N LYS A 2 -6.93 12.86 10.97
CA LYS A 2 -6.38 11.69 11.70
C LYS A 2 -5.38 12.19 12.76
N LYS A 3 -5.21 11.45 13.85
CA LYS A 3 -4.16 11.69 14.85
C LYS A 3 -2.97 10.76 14.54
N PRO A 4 -1.73 11.15 14.87
CA PRO A 4 -0.60 10.23 14.77
C PRO A 4 -0.83 9.00 15.66
N PRO A 5 -0.33 7.82 15.27
CA PRO A 5 -0.36 6.66 16.15
C PRO A 5 0.29 6.95 17.50
N ALA A 6 -0.18 6.32 18.58
CA ALA A 6 0.32 6.55 19.94
C ALA A 6 1.84 6.38 20.07
N TYR A 7 2.44 5.52 19.24
CA TYR A 7 3.88 5.26 19.23
C TYR A 7 4.71 6.29 18.43
N TRP A 8 4.09 7.15 17.61
CA TRP A 8 4.80 7.95 16.61
C TRP A 8 5.85 8.90 17.21
N ASN A 9 5.44 9.73 18.16
CA ASN A 9 6.34 10.70 18.80
C ASN A 9 7.41 10.01 19.66
N LYS A 10 7.05 8.90 20.34
CA LYS A 10 7.99 8.07 21.09
C LYS A 10 9.08 7.50 20.17
N ALA A 11 8.68 6.96 19.01
CA ALA A 11 9.62 6.42 18.02
C ALA A 11 10.56 7.50 17.47
N LYS A 12 10.04 8.66 17.06
CA LYS A 12 10.87 9.80 16.61
C LYS A 12 11.93 10.18 17.65
N ARG A 13 11.52 10.30 18.92
CA ARG A 13 12.45 10.65 20.01
C ARG A 13 13.53 9.58 20.23
N ILE A 14 13.17 8.30 20.19
CA ILE A 14 14.14 7.21 20.37
C ILE A 14 15.15 7.19 19.22
N LEU A 15 14.69 7.30 17.97
CA LEU A 15 15.56 7.30 16.79
C LEU A 15 16.49 8.51 16.77
N SER A 16 15.96 9.72 17.01
CA SER A 16 16.77 10.95 17.04
C SER A 16 17.81 10.99 18.18
N LYS A 17 17.58 10.26 19.28
CA LYS A 17 18.58 10.14 20.36
C LYS A 17 19.70 9.17 20.02
N ARG A 18 19.40 8.09 19.30
CA ARG A 18 20.36 7.01 18.99
C ARG A 18 21.18 7.27 17.74
N ASP A 19 20.65 8.02 16.78
CA ASP A 19 21.27 8.21 15.48
C ASP A 19 21.23 9.69 15.04
N PRO A 20 22.40 10.37 14.94
CA PRO A 20 22.49 11.76 14.47
C PRO A 20 22.08 11.97 13.01
N VAL A 21 22.24 10.98 12.14
CA VAL A 21 21.80 11.02 10.72
C VAL A 21 20.28 10.98 10.67
N LEU A 22 19.66 10.01 11.36
CA LEU A 22 18.20 9.96 11.47
C LEU A 22 17.63 11.21 12.14
N ARG A 23 18.31 11.77 13.16
CA ARG A 23 17.91 13.05 13.77
C ARG A 23 17.83 14.18 12.74
N LYS A 24 18.85 14.33 11.89
CA LYS A 24 18.86 15.35 10.83
C LYS A 24 17.70 15.14 9.85
N ILE A 25 17.46 13.91 9.41
CA ILE A 25 16.36 13.55 8.50
C ILE A 25 15.01 13.84 9.14
N ILE A 26 14.78 13.39 10.38
CA ILE A 26 13.53 13.57 11.12
C ILE A 26 13.23 15.06 11.36
N ASN A 27 14.25 15.86 11.67
CA ASN A 27 14.10 17.30 11.87
C ASN A 27 13.80 18.02 10.55
N LYS A 28 14.46 17.63 9.46
CA LYS A 28 14.23 18.18 8.11
C LYS A 28 12.83 17.81 7.57
N PHE A 29 12.39 16.58 7.78
CA PHE A 29 11.12 16.04 7.29
C PHE A 29 10.17 15.71 8.46
N ASN A 30 9.86 16.72 9.28
CA ASN A 30 9.11 16.51 10.52
C ASN A 30 7.58 16.44 10.36
N LYS A 31 7.06 16.66 9.14
CA LYS A 31 5.62 16.73 8.83
C LYS A 31 5.05 15.35 8.48
N GLY A 32 3.80 15.13 8.90
CA GLY A 32 3.05 13.92 8.59
C GLY A 32 3.33 12.73 9.52
N TYR A 33 2.58 11.66 9.29
CA TYR A 33 2.73 10.39 9.99
C TYR A 33 2.14 9.24 9.17
N LEU A 34 2.66 8.03 9.36
CA LEU A 34 2.10 6.83 8.74
C LEU A 34 0.94 6.31 9.60
N THR A 35 -0.14 5.88 8.94
CA THR A 35 -1.27 5.21 9.60
C THR A 35 -1.58 3.91 8.90
N SER A 36 -2.04 2.92 9.65
CA SER A 36 -2.61 1.70 9.07
C SER A 36 -4.03 1.97 8.57
N ARG A 37 -4.38 1.35 7.44
CA ARG A 37 -5.75 1.34 6.90
C ARG A 37 -6.69 0.43 7.71
N LYS A 38 -6.15 -0.49 8.52
CA LYS A 38 -6.90 -1.57 9.19
C LYS A 38 -7.68 -2.47 8.22
N ASP A 39 -7.19 -2.64 7.01
CA ASP A 39 -7.77 -3.50 5.98
C ASP A 39 -6.67 -4.39 5.38
N PRO A 40 -6.38 -5.54 6.01
CA PRO A 40 -5.25 -6.38 5.62
C PRO A 40 -5.38 -6.93 4.20
N PHE A 41 -6.59 -7.33 3.79
CA PHE A 41 -6.81 -7.90 2.46
C PHE A 41 -6.59 -6.85 1.37
N PHE A 42 -7.17 -5.65 1.52
CA PHE A 42 -6.92 -4.53 0.62
C PHE A 42 -5.41 -4.22 0.52
N SER A 43 -4.74 -4.14 1.67
CA SER A 43 -3.30 -3.87 1.74
C SER A 43 -2.47 -4.96 1.08
N LEU A 44 -2.88 -6.23 1.20
CA LEU A 44 -2.23 -7.35 0.55
C LEU A 44 -2.37 -7.27 -0.98
N CYS A 45 -3.59 -7.06 -1.49
CA CYS A 45 -3.81 -6.87 -2.93
C CYS A 45 -3.00 -5.69 -3.46
N ARG A 46 -2.99 -4.56 -2.74
CA ARG A 46 -2.23 -3.36 -3.14
C ARG A 46 -0.74 -3.64 -3.22
N THR A 47 -0.22 -4.39 -2.25
CA THR A 47 1.18 -4.82 -2.20
C THR A 47 1.51 -5.73 -3.38
N ILE A 48 0.75 -6.80 -3.62
CA ILE A 48 0.97 -7.74 -4.73
C ILE A 48 1.00 -7.00 -6.08
N ILE A 49 0.02 -6.12 -6.30
CA ILE A 49 -0.09 -5.36 -7.55
C ILE A 49 1.13 -4.45 -7.77
N GLY A 50 1.63 -3.81 -6.70
CA GLY A 50 2.77 -2.89 -6.76
C GLY A 50 4.16 -3.52 -6.82
N GLN A 51 4.29 -4.84 -6.66
CA GLN A 51 5.60 -5.50 -6.66
C GLN A 51 6.39 -5.28 -7.97
N GLN A 52 7.67 -4.95 -7.86
CA GLN A 52 8.65 -4.84 -8.96
C GLN A 52 8.27 -3.86 -10.08
N ILE A 53 7.47 -2.83 -9.78
CA ILE A 53 7.09 -1.77 -10.73
C ILE A 53 7.11 -0.41 -10.05
N SER A 54 7.12 0.67 -10.86
CA SER A 54 7.05 2.03 -10.33
C SER A 54 5.71 2.30 -9.63
N THR A 55 5.70 3.28 -8.72
CA THR A 55 4.47 3.72 -8.03
C THR A 55 3.40 4.15 -9.02
N LYS A 56 3.77 4.91 -10.06
CA LYS A 56 2.85 5.35 -11.13
C LYS A 56 2.23 4.18 -11.90
N ALA A 57 3.01 3.16 -12.22
CA ALA A 57 2.50 1.96 -12.89
C ALA A 57 1.56 1.17 -11.96
N ALA A 58 1.95 1.01 -10.68
CA ALA A 58 1.12 0.37 -9.67
C ALA A 58 -0.21 1.09 -9.46
N ASP A 59 -0.22 2.42 -9.46
CA ASP A 59 -1.43 3.24 -9.35
C ASP A 59 -2.35 3.06 -10.54
N SER A 60 -1.81 3.03 -11.76
CA SER A 60 -2.60 2.81 -12.98
C SER A 60 -3.27 1.43 -13.00
N ILE A 61 -2.52 0.37 -12.68
CA ILE A 61 -3.07 -1.00 -12.59
C ILE A 61 -4.10 -1.09 -11.47
N TRP A 62 -3.81 -0.46 -10.33
CA TRP A 62 -4.71 -0.46 -9.18
C TRP A 62 -6.06 0.18 -9.48
N LEU A 63 -6.10 1.33 -10.15
CA LEU A 63 -7.35 1.99 -10.54
C LEU A 63 -8.20 1.06 -11.42
N LYS A 64 -7.57 0.38 -12.40
CA LYS A 64 -8.25 -0.59 -13.27
C LYS A 64 -8.76 -1.81 -12.49
N PHE A 65 -7.95 -2.34 -11.58
CA PHE A 65 -8.31 -3.46 -10.71
C PHE A 65 -9.49 -3.11 -9.78
N GLU A 66 -9.46 -1.94 -9.16
CA GLU A 66 -10.53 -1.45 -8.29
C GLU A 66 -11.85 -1.27 -9.05
N MET A 67 -11.79 -0.78 -10.30
CA MET A 67 -12.96 -0.71 -11.19
C MET A 67 -13.53 -2.11 -11.50
N LYS A 68 -12.67 -3.10 -11.80
CA LYS A 68 -13.11 -4.50 -11.98
C LYS A 68 -13.76 -5.08 -10.72
N CYS A 69 -13.30 -4.66 -9.54
CA CYS A 69 -13.89 -5.03 -8.25
C CYS A 69 -15.12 -4.19 -7.85
N LYS A 70 -15.65 -3.31 -8.72
CA LYS A 70 -16.74 -2.37 -8.39
C LYS A 70 -16.47 -1.57 -7.11
N LYS A 71 -15.20 -1.18 -6.89
CA LYS A 71 -14.70 -0.49 -5.68
C LYS A 71 -14.89 -1.27 -4.36
N LYS A 72 -15.17 -2.58 -4.44
CA LYS A 72 -15.34 -3.47 -3.27
C LYS A 72 -14.33 -4.60 -3.30
N ILE A 73 -13.12 -4.31 -2.83
CA ILE A 73 -11.98 -5.24 -2.79
C ILE A 73 -12.10 -6.13 -1.56
N VAL A 74 -12.86 -7.21 -1.71
CA VAL A 74 -13.02 -8.27 -0.71
C VAL A 74 -12.78 -9.62 -1.39
N PRO A 75 -12.40 -10.68 -0.64
CA PRO A 75 -12.04 -11.97 -1.24
C PRO A 75 -13.11 -12.50 -2.21
N LYS A 76 -14.39 -12.44 -1.82
CA LYS A 76 -15.53 -12.88 -2.65
C LYS A 76 -15.66 -12.13 -3.99
N THR A 77 -15.23 -10.87 -4.07
CA THR A 77 -15.27 -10.10 -5.31
C THR A 77 -14.09 -10.49 -6.21
N VAL A 78 -12.89 -10.62 -5.62
CA VAL A 78 -11.66 -10.94 -6.36
C VAL A 78 -11.76 -12.35 -6.96
N LEU A 79 -12.25 -13.33 -6.19
CA LEU A 79 -12.47 -14.71 -6.66
C LEU A 79 -13.43 -14.83 -7.86
N LYS A 80 -14.28 -13.82 -8.10
CA LYS A 80 -15.20 -13.81 -9.25
C LYS A 80 -14.55 -13.26 -10.53
N LEU A 81 -13.34 -12.70 -10.43
CA LEU A 81 -12.64 -12.15 -11.59
C LEU A 81 -11.91 -13.28 -12.32
N THR A 82 -12.06 -13.33 -13.64
CA THR A 82 -11.33 -14.29 -14.47
C THR A 82 -9.88 -13.85 -14.66
N SER A 83 -8.97 -14.81 -14.87
CA SER A 83 -7.57 -14.52 -15.20
C SER A 83 -7.44 -13.66 -16.46
N SER A 84 -8.32 -13.85 -17.45
CA SER A 84 -8.37 -13.01 -18.65
C SER A 84 -8.71 -11.55 -18.31
N SER A 85 -9.72 -11.31 -17.46
CA SER A 85 -10.06 -9.98 -16.98
C SER A 85 -8.91 -9.33 -16.21
N LEU A 86 -8.25 -10.08 -15.33
CA LEU A 86 -7.10 -9.58 -14.57
C LEU A 86 -5.88 -9.26 -15.44
N LYS A 87 -5.67 -10.02 -16.54
CA LYS A 87 -4.64 -9.71 -17.53
C LYS A 87 -4.91 -8.35 -18.22
N THR A 88 -6.17 -8.05 -18.55
CA THR A 88 -6.52 -6.76 -19.21
C THR A 88 -6.23 -5.53 -18.34
N VAL A 89 -6.17 -5.68 -17.02
CA VAL A 89 -5.81 -4.55 -16.13
C VAL A 89 -4.30 -4.31 -16.05
N GLY A 90 -3.48 -5.20 -16.62
CA GLY A 90 -2.02 -5.11 -16.65
C GLY A 90 -1.30 -5.98 -15.62
N LEU A 91 -1.98 -6.98 -15.03
CA LEU A 91 -1.34 -7.91 -14.09
C LEU A 91 -0.54 -8.98 -14.83
N SER A 92 0.64 -9.28 -14.30
CA SER A 92 1.44 -10.42 -14.76
C SER A 92 0.77 -11.73 -14.37
N ARG A 93 1.10 -12.82 -15.08
CA ARG A 93 0.58 -14.17 -14.77
C ARG A 93 0.82 -14.55 -13.30
N GLN A 94 2.01 -14.26 -12.77
CA GLN A 94 2.35 -14.57 -11.39
C GLN A 94 1.54 -13.75 -10.36
N LYS A 95 1.24 -12.48 -10.64
CA LYS A 95 0.39 -11.68 -9.74
C LYS A 95 -1.05 -12.15 -9.75
N ILE A 96 -1.52 -12.69 -10.87
CA ILE A 96 -2.86 -13.28 -10.99
C ILE A 96 -2.98 -14.56 -10.16
N THR A 97 -1.94 -15.38 -10.04
CA THR A 97 -2.00 -16.60 -9.22
C THR A 97 -1.98 -16.31 -7.71
N TYR A 98 -1.47 -15.14 -7.30
CA TYR A 98 -1.44 -14.72 -5.90
C TYR A 98 -2.73 -14.02 -5.43
N LEU A 99 -3.55 -13.52 -6.36
CA LEU A 99 -4.77 -12.74 -6.09
C LEU A 99 -6.02 -13.61 -6.21
#